data_AF-X1PXA6-F1
#
_entry.id   AF-X1PXA6-F1
#
_cell.length_a   1.000
_cell.length_b   1.000
_cell.length_c   1.000
_cell.angle_alpha   90.00
_cell.angle_beta   90.00
_cell.angle_gamma   90.00
#
_symmetry.space_group_name_H-M   'P 1'
#
loop_
_entity.id
_entity.type
_entity.pdbx_description
1 polymer ?
#
loop_
_entity_poly.entity_id
_entity_poly.type
_entity_poly.pdbx_seq_one_letter_code
_entity_poly.pdbx_strand_id
1 'polypeptide(L)'
;CVFLFSSAWWPLIIAVGFVLLLGGARLVKPQAFRGVGGTGRQHALAEVYFPIAGVISLSVGWAWFGNPWLAVVPILFMAWGDMLTGIVRSRVYGREVKGNLGSVAMIVVCLIVAYFFKPYWIGAIGAVVATLAERFTPLSKGVWDDNWTIVLASLTIMTLLYLL
;
A
#
# COMPACT_ATOMS: atom_id res chain seq x y z
N CYS A 1 -6.76 22.53 -8.32
CA CYS A 1 -6.14 21.63 -7.33
C CYS A 1 -6.98 20.36 -7.22
N VAL A 2 -6.39 19.19 -7.47
CA VAL A 2 -7.11 17.88 -7.48
C VAL A 2 -7.31 17.32 -6.06
N PHE A 3 -6.70 17.94 -5.04
CA PHE A 3 -6.79 17.48 -3.65
C PHE A 3 -7.89 18.23 -2.87
N LEU A 4 -8.72 17.45 -2.16
CA LEU A 4 -9.81 17.94 -1.31
C LEU A 4 -9.30 18.74 -0.10
N PHE A 5 -8.11 18.42 0.40
CA PHE A 5 -7.54 19.03 1.60
C PHE A 5 -6.46 20.08 1.25
N SER A 6 -6.47 21.19 1.97
CA SER A 6 -5.48 22.26 1.86
C SER A 6 -4.18 21.97 2.64
N SER A 7 -4.20 21.00 3.54
CA SER A 7 -3.08 20.67 4.43
C SER A 7 -2.98 19.18 4.68
N ALA A 8 -1.75 18.67 4.87
CA ALA A 8 -1.46 17.28 5.18
C ALA A 8 -2.02 16.82 6.54
N TRP A 9 -2.29 17.75 7.46
CA TRP A 9 -2.77 17.42 8.81
C TRP A 9 -4.14 16.75 8.80
N TRP A 10 -5.06 17.18 7.92
CA TRP A 10 -6.39 16.60 7.81
C TRP A 10 -6.38 15.11 7.42
N PRO A 11 -5.76 14.70 6.29
CA PRO A 11 -5.68 13.29 5.94
C PRO A 11 -4.87 12.48 6.95
N LEU A 12 -3.86 13.06 7.61
CA LEU A 12 -3.12 12.38 8.67
C LEU A 12 -3.98 12.09 9.90
N ILE A 13 -4.76 13.06 10.39
CA ILE A 13 -5.65 12.87 11.53
C ILE A 13 -6.68 11.77 11.23
N ILE A 14 -7.26 11.80 10.02
CA ILE A 14 -8.23 10.78 9.59
C ILE A 14 -7.56 9.40 9.51
N ALA A 15 -6.38 9.30 8.90
CA ALA A 15 -5.66 8.04 8.77
C ALA A 15 -5.24 7.47 10.13
N VAL A 16 -4.72 8.30 11.04
CA VAL A 16 -4.39 7.90 12.42
C VAL A 16 -5.64 7.49 13.19
N GLY A 17 -6.74 8.24 13.07
CA GLY A 17 -8.02 7.89 13.67
C GLY A 17 -8.52 6.52 13.18
N PHE A 18 -8.34 6.23 11.88
CA PHE A 18 -8.70 4.93 11.31
C PHE A 18 -7.81 3.78 11.82
N VAL A 19 -6.49 4.02 11.97
CA VAL A 19 -5.58 3.08 12.63
C VAL A 19 -6.03 2.77 14.05
N LEU A 20 -6.35 3.80 14.84
CA LEU A 20 -6.81 3.62 16.22
C LEU A 20 -8.15 2.90 16.30
N LEU A 21 -9.07 3.18 15.38
CA LEU A 21 -10.35 2.51 15.30
C LEU A 21 -10.18 1.01 15.00
N LEU A 22 -9.38 0.65 13.99
CA LEU A 22 -9.16 -0.74 13.63
C LEU A 22 -8.33 -1.49 14.68
N GLY A 23 -7.29 -0.86 15.20
CA GLY A 23 -6.49 -1.39 16.31
C GLY A 23 -7.34 -1.63 17.56
N GLY A 24 -8.15 -0.65 17.95
CA GLY A 24 -9.08 -0.75 19.07
C GLY A 24 -10.14 -1.84 18.85
N ALA A 25 -10.72 -1.91 17.66
CA ALA A 25 -11.66 -2.97 17.30
C ALA A 25 -11.01 -4.36 17.42
N ARG A 26 -9.72 -4.49 17.09
CA ARG A 26 -8.96 -5.74 17.25
C ARG A 26 -8.67 -6.08 18.71
N LEU A 27 -8.48 -5.10 19.58
CA LEU A 27 -8.35 -5.32 21.03
C LEU A 27 -9.66 -5.83 21.64
N VAL A 28 -10.80 -5.27 21.23
CA VAL A 28 -12.12 -5.63 21.78
C VAL A 28 -12.67 -6.93 21.16
N LYS A 29 -12.50 -7.12 19.85
CA LYS A 29 -12.92 -8.32 19.12
C LYS A 29 -11.80 -8.86 18.24
N PRO A 30 -10.84 -9.61 18.81
CA PRO A 30 -9.67 -10.12 18.09
C PRO A 30 -9.98 -11.03 16.91
N GLN A 31 -11.21 -11.56 16.84
CA GLN A 31 -11.63 -12.48 15.79
C GLN A 31 -12.58 -11.85 14.75
N ALA A 32 -13.02 -10.59 14.93
CA ALA A 32 -14.04 -9.98 14.09
C ALA A 32 -13.65 -9.86 12.61
N PHE A 33 -12.34 -9.77 12.31
CA PHE A 33 -11.83 -9.66 10.94
C PHE A 33 -11.06 -10.90 10.48
N ARG A 34 -11.24 -12.07 11.14
CA ARG A 34 -10.66 -13.33 10.66
C ARG A 34 -11.27 -13.71 9.31
N GLY A 35 -10.41 -14.01 8.33
CA GLY A 35 -10.81 -14.41 6.99
C GLY A 35 -10.80 -13.29 5.93
N VAL A 36 -10.61 -12.02 6.31
CA VAL A 36 -10.55 -10.90 5.35
C VAL A 36 -9.21 -10.87 4.58
N GLY A 37 -8.16 -11.49 5.12
CA GLY A 37 -6.81 -11.58 4.50
C GLY A 37 -6.49 -12.88 3.76
N GLY A 38 -7.48 -13.73 3.49
CA GLY A 38 -7.27 -15.08 2.96
C GLY A 38 -7.26 -16.17 4.04
N THR A 39 -7.63 -17.40 3.64
CA THR A 39 -7.91 -18.52 4.53
C THR A 39 -6.69 -19.09 5.27
N GLY A 40 -5.46 -18.67 4.94
CA GLY A 40 -4.21 -19.15 5.54
C GLY A 40 -3.61 -18.28 6.66
N ARG A 41 -3.98 -17.00 6.78
CA ARG A 41 -3.34 -16.04 7.72
C ARG A 41 -4.15 -15.87 9.02
N GLN A 42 -4.02 -16.80 9.97
CA GLN A 42 -4.82 -16.79 11.22
C GLN A 42 -4.53 -15.61 12.18
N HIS A 43 -3.37 -14.94 12.06
CA HIS A 43 -2.92 -13.85 12.95
C HIS A 43 -2.45 -12.58 12.21
N ALA A 44 -2.69 -12.45 10.91
CA ALA A 44 -2.28 -11.24 10.20
C ALA A 44 -3.12 -10.03 10.65
N LEU A 45 -2.42 -8.91 10.91
CA LEU A 45 -3.01 -7.61 11.21
C LEU A 45 -2.95 -6.70 9.98
N ALA A 46 -3.09 -7.28 8.78
CA ALA A 46 -2.97 -6.59 7.51
C ALA A 46 -3.92 -5.39 7.44
N GLU A 47 -5.13 -5.52 8.00
CA GLU A 47 -6.12 -4.45 8.08
C GLU A 47 -5.66 -3.24 8.89
N VAL A 48 -4.77 -3.43 9.88
CA VAL A 48 -4.19 -2.35 10.69
C VAL A 48 -2.87 -1.85 10.08
N TYR A 49 -2.07 -2.75 9.52
CA TYR A 49 -0.81 -2.38 8.86
C TYR A 49 -1.02 -1.53 7.60
N PHE A 50 -2.09 -1.79 6.85
CA PHE A 50 -2.46 -1.02 5.68
C PHE A 50 -2.62 0.49 5.97
N PRO A 51 -3.49 0.93 6.91
CA PRO A 51 -3.61 2.34 7.23
C PRO A 51 -2.38 2.90 7.96
N ILE A 52 -1.60 2.09 8.69
CA ILE A 52 -0.33 2.56 9.27
C ILE A 52 0.68 2.91 8.16
N ALA A 53 0.83 2.05 7.14
CA ALA A 53 1.66 2.34 5.98
C ALA A 53 1.19 3.63 5.27
N GLY A 54 -0.13 3.83 5.19
CA GLY A 54 -0.74 5.08 4.74
C GLY A 54 -0.35 6.31 5.57
N VAL A 55 -0.39 6.23 6.90
CA VAL A 55 0.04 7.32 7.80
C VAL A 55 1.50 7.70 7.53
N ILE A 56 2.39 6.72 7.35
CA ILE A 56 3.81 6.98 7.08
C ILE A 56 3.98 7.68 5.73
N SER A 57 3.29 7.19 4.70
CA SER A 57 3.37 7.77 3.37
C SER A 57 2.84 9.21 3.33
N LEU A 58 1.72 9.48 4.01
CA LEU A 58 1.18 10.83 4.20
C LEU A 58 2.13 11.74 4.97
N SER A 59 2.76 11.22 6.02
CA SER A 59 3.67 12.00 6.87
C SER A 59 4.93 12.40 6.10
N VAL A 60 5.56 11.45 5.42
CA VAL A 60 6.78 11.70 4.66
C VAL A 60 6.46 12.47 3.38
N GLY A 61 5.61 11.94 2.49
CA GLY A 61 5.38 12.54 1.17
C GLY A 61 4.73 13.93 1.24
N TRP A 62 3.73 14.12 2.11
CA TRP A 62 3.00 15.39 2.18
C TRP A 62 3.44 16.27 3.35
N ALA A 63 3.48 15.78 4.59
CA ALA A 63 3.80 16.66 5.72
C ALA A 63 5.27 17.10 5.72
N TRP A 64 6.22 16.24 5.31
CA TRP A 64 7.64 16.61 5.22
C TRP A 64 7.97 17.25 3.88
N PHE A 65 7.70 16.58 2.76
CA PHE A 65 8.11 17.06 1.43
C PHE A 65 7.12 18.04 0.79
N GLY A 66 5.97 18.33 1.41
CA GLY A 66 5.00 19.30 0.90
C GLY A 66 4.26 18.85 -0.37
N ASN A 67 4.42 17.59 -0.79
CA ASN A 67 3.95 17.10 -2.08
C ASN A 67 2.87 16.01 -1.91
N PRO A 68 1.58 16.34 -2.07
CA PRO A 68 0.50 15.38 -1.83
C PRO A 68 0.56 14.15 -2.73
N TRP A 69 1.03 14.29 -3.97
CA TRP A 69 1.12 13.19 -4.92
C TRP A 69 2.17 12.14 -4.51
N LEU A 70 3.29 12.54 -3.92
CA LEU A 70 4.33 11.62 -3.41
C LEU A 70 3.80 10.76 -2.27
N ALA A 71 2.85 11.27 -1.49
CA ALA A 71 2.19 10.51 -0.45
C ALA A 71 1.09 9.59 -0.99
N VAL A 72 0.26 10.07 -1.92
CA VAL A 72 -0.94 9.33 -2.35
C VAL A 72 -0.58 8.16 -3.28
N VAL A 73 0.39 8.34 -4.18
CA VAL A 73 0.72 7.33 -5.19
C VAL A 73 1.21 6.00 -4.58
N PRO A 74 2.17 5.97 -3.63
CA PRO A 74 2.58 4.74 -2.95
C PRO A 74 1.42 4.01 -2.25
N ILE A 75 0.50 4.76 -1.62
CA ILE A 75 -0.69 4.20 -0.98
C ILE A 75 -1.60 3.55 -2.03
N LEU A 76 -1.80 4.19 -3.18
CA LEU A 76 -2.60 3.63 -4.28
C LEU A 76 -1.95 2.38 -4.87
N PHE A 77 -0.62 2.33 -5.00
CA PHE A 77 0.08 1.13 -5.47
C PHE A 77 -0.12 -0.06 -4.55
N MET A 78 -0.04 0.16 -3.23
CA MET A 78 -0.38 -0.86 -2.26
C MET A 78 -1.87 -1.25 -2.37
N ALA A 79 -2.79 -0.29 -2.30
CA ALA A 79 -4.23 -0.54 -2.29
C ALA A 79 -4.74 -1.28 -3.53
N TRP A 80 -4.44 -0.77 -4.71
CA TRP A 80 -4.94 -1.32 -5.97
C TRP A 80 -4.09 -2.47 -6.49
N GLY A 81 -2.77 -2.37 -6.30
CA GLY A 81 -1.83 -3.41 -6.69
C GLY A 81 -2.07 -4.70 -5.92
N ASP A 82 -2.09 -4.62 -4.58
CA ASP A 82 -2.29 -5.80 -3.72
C ASP A 82 -3.71 -6.38 -3.83
N MET A 83 -4.72 -5.52 -4.06
CA MET A 83 -6.07 -5.99 -4.38
C MET A 83 -6.07 -6.86 -5.65
N LEU A 84 -5.44 -6.43 -6.74
CA LEU A 84 -5.41 -7.21 -7.98
C LEU A 84 -4.55 -8.47 -7.87
N THR A 85 -3.40 -8.43 -7.19
CA THR A 85 -2.60 -9.64 -6.93
C THR A 85 -3.42 -10.65 -6.13
N GLY A 86 -4.17 -10.19 -5.11
CA GLY A 86 -5.07 -10.99 -4.30
C GLY A 86 -6.19 -11.65 -5.12
N ILE A 87 -6.84 -10.89 -6.01
CA ILE A 87 -7.89 -11.40 -6.91
C ILE A 87 -7.32 -12.44 -7.86
N VAL A 88 -6.19 -12.16 -8.51
CA VAL A 88 -5.54 -13.09 -9.45
C VAL A 88 -5.09 -14.35 -8.71
N ARG A 89 -4.54 -14.21 -7.50
CA ARG A 89 -4.15 -15.34 -6.65
C ARG A 89 -5.34 -16.24 -6.31
N SER A 90 -6.46 -15.64 -5.91
CA SER A 90 -7.68 -16.38 -5.59
C SER A 90 -8.30 -17.08 -6.81
N ARG A 91 -8.37 -16.40 -7.96
CA ARG A 91 -9.08 -16.90 -9.16
C ARG A 91 -8.24 -17.83 -10.03
N VAL A 92 -6.96 -17.54 -10.22
CA VAL A 92 -6.10 -18.28 -11.16
C VAL A 92 -5.37 -19.41 -10.46
N TYR A 93 -4.79 -19.14 -9.28
CA TYR A 93 -3.95 -20.12 -8.60
C TYR A 93 -4.73 -20.94 -7.56
N GLY A 94 -5.80 -20.40 -6.98
CA GLY A 94 -6.61 -21.07 -5.95
C GLY A 94 -5.84 -21.40 -4.66
N ARG A 95 -4.62 -20.87 -4.51
CA ARG A 95 -3.72 -21.07 -3.37
C ARG A 95 -2.89 -19.82 -3.11
N GLU A 96 -2.36 -19.69 -1.91
CA GLU A 96 -1.55 -18.54 -1.48
C GLU A 96 -0.14 -18.56 -2.10
N VAL A 97 -0.02 -18.23 -3.38
CA VAL A 97 1.26 -18.13 -4.10
C VAL A 97 1.45 -16.76 -4.73
N LYS A 98 2.69 -16.25 -4.68
CA LYS A 98 3.11 -15.07 -5.43
C LYS A 98 3.51 -15.48 -6.84
N GLY A 99 2.51 -15.63 -7.71
CA GLY A 99 2.69 -16.03 -9.10
C GLY A 99 2.98 -14.86 -10.05
N ASN A 100 3.63 -15.15 -11.18
CA ASN A 100 3.99 -14.15 -12.18
C ASN A 100 2.78 -13.36 -12.71
N LEU A 101 1.62 -14.01 -12.87
CA LEU A 101 0.40 -13.34 -13.34
C LEU A 101 -0.11 -12.29 -12.34
N GLY A 102 0.10 -12.52 -11.03
CA GLY A 102 -0.20 -11.51 -10.01
C GLY A 102 0.67 -10.27 -10.18
N SER A 103 1.98 -10.45 -10.33
CA SER A 103 2.91 -9.34 -10.56
C SER A 103 2.61 -8.58 -11.87
N VAL A 104 2.17 -9.27 -12.93
CA VAL A 104 1.74 -8.62 -14.17
C VAL A 104 0.48 -7.78 -13.94
N ALA A 105 -0.50 -8.28 -13.20
CA ALA A 105 -1.70 -7.51 -12.88
C ALA A 105 -1.35 -6.26 -12.03
N MET A 106 -0.46 -6.41 -11.05
CA MET A 106 0.02 -5.32 -10.21
C MET A 106 0.71 -4.22 -11.01
N ILE A 107 1.69 -4.57 -11.85
CA ILE A 107 2.44 -3.56 -12.59
C ILE A 107 1.54 -2.79 -13.56
N VAL A 108 0.57 -3.47 -14.19
CA VAL A 108 -0.39 -2.82 -15.08
C VAL A 108 -1.24 -1.79 -14.33
N VAL A 109 -1.84 -2.15 -13.19
CA VAL A 109 -2.67 -1.21 -12.43
C VAL A 109 -1.84 -0.08 -11.82
N CYS A 110 -0.64 -0.37 -11.32
CA CYS A 110 0.24 0.66 -10.78
C CYS A 110 0.72 1.64 -11.86
N LEU A 111 0.98 1.17 -13.10
CA LEU A 111 1.31 2.06 -14.22
C LEU A 111 0.11 2.93 -14.63
N ILE A 112 -1.11 2.37 -14.63
CA ILE A 112 -2.34 3.14 -14.87
C ILE A 112 -2.51 4.23 -13.80
N VAL A 113 -2.30 3.89 -12.53
CA VAL A 113 -2.34 4.87 -11.43
C VAL A 113 -1.26 5.94 -11.66
N ALA A 114 -0.02 5.55 -11.94
CA ALA A 114 1.09 6.47 -12.18
C ALA A 114 0.83 7.43 -13.34
N TYR A 115 0.12 7.00 -14.38
CA TYR A 115 -0.23 7.82 -15.54
C TYR A 115 -1.01 9.09 -15.19
N PHE A 116 -1.83 9.06 -14.14
CA PHE A 116 -2.61 10.21 -13.69
C PHE A 116 -1.80 11.25 -12.90
N PHE A 117 -0.55 10.94 -12.52
CA PHE A 117 0.30 11.83 -11.73
C PHE A 117 1.52 12.28 -12.53
N LYS A 118 1.85 13.57 -12.43
CA LYS A 118 3.05 14.15 -13.02
C LYS A 118 4.09 14.40 -11.93
N PRO A 119 5.39 14.10 -12.18
CA PRO A 119 5.95 13.51 -13.40
C PRO A 119 5.74 11.99 -13.51
N TYR A 120 5.30 11.53 -14.69
CA TYR A 120 4.94 10.12 -14.92
C TYR A 120 6.09 9.14 -14.68
N TRP A 121 7.31 9.52 -15.09
CA TRP A 121 8.46 8.61 -15.03
C TRP A 121 8.83 8.22 -13.59
N ILE A 122 8.66 9.14 -12.62
CA ILE A 122 8.89 8.84 -11.20
C ILE A 122 7.86 7.83 -10.69
N GLY A 123 6.58 8.04 -11.03
CA GLY A 123 5.51 7.10 -10.69
C GLY A 123 5.70 5.74 -11.35
N ALA A 124 6.16 5.69 -12.61
CA ALA A 124 6.42 4.45 -13.33
C ALA A 124 7.55 3.64 -12.69
N ILE A 125 8.66 4.29 -12.30
CA ILE A 125 9.73 3.62 -11.54
C ILE A 125 9.21 3.16 -10.18
N GLY A 126 8.42 3.99 -9.49
CA GLY A 126 7.75 3.62 -8.25
C GLY A 126 6.86 2.37 -8.40
N ALA A 127 6.13 2.25 -9.51
CA ALA A 127 5.27 1.10 -9.83
C ALA A 127 6.08 -0.19 -10.05
N VAL A 128 7.22 -0.09 -10.74
CA VAL A 128 8.16 -1.21 -10.90
C VAL A 128 8.68 -1.65 -9.53
N VAL A 129 9.17 -0.71 -8.72
CA VAL A 129 9.71 -1.01 -7.39
C VAL A 129 8.64 -1.59 -6.46
N ALA A 130 7.41 -1.07 -6.48
CA ALA A 130 6.27 -1.63 -5.74
C ALA A 130 6.01 -3.08 -6.15
N THR A 131 6.01 -3.38 -7.45
CA THR A 131 5.77 -4.73 -7.96
C THR A 131 6.90 -5.69 -7.59
N LEU A 132 8.15 -5.23 -7.64
CA LEU A 132 9.31 -6.02 -7.21
C LEU A 132 9.28 -6.26 -5.71
N ALA A 133 8.95 -5.23 -4.92
CA ALA A 133 8.80 -5.34 -3.47
C ALA A 133 7.73 -6.39 -3.13
N GLU A 134 6.57 -6.37 -3.79
CA GLU A 134 5.53 -7.38 -3.60
C GLU A 134 6.02 -8.78 -3.98
N ARG A 135 6.71 -8.92 -5.13
CA ARG A 135 7.17 -10.24 -5.61
C ARG A 135 8.25 -10.86 -4.71
N PHE A 136 9.19 -10.07 -4.21
CA PHE A 136 10.33 -10.56 -3.44
C PHE A 136 10.09 -10.58 -1.93
N THR A 137 9.13 -9.82 -1.42
CA THR A 137 8.75 -9.92 0.00
C THR A 137 8.06 -11.26 0.22
N PRO A 138 8.57 -12.14 1.10
CA PRO A 138 7.90 -13.41 1.40
C PRO A 138 6.47 -13.15 1.88
N LEU A 139 5.52 -14.06 1.55
CA LEU A 139 4.17 -13.98 2.09
C LEU A 139 4.26 -13.82 3.62
N SER A 140 3.62 -12.77 4.14
CA SER A 140 3.67 -12.34 5.54
C SER A 140 3.74 -13.51 6.52
N LYS A 141 4.88 -13.58 7.22
CA LYS A 141 5.09 -14.41 8.40
C LYS A 141 5.20 -13.48 9.60
N GLY A 142 4.08 -13.24 10.28
CA GLY A 142 4.05 -12.47 11.53
C GLY A 142 3.93 -10.96 11.33
N VAL A 143 4.83 -10.18 11.95
CA VAL A 143 4.78 -8.69 12.01
C VAL A 143 5.18 -8.04 10.67
N TRP A 144 5.88 -8.78 9.82
CA TRP A 144 6.31 -8.31 8.50
C TRP A 144 5.23 -8.60 7.46
N ASP A 145 4.55 -7.54 7.03
CA ASP A 145 3.45 -7.57 6.06
C ASP A 145 3.89 -6.91 4.74
N ASP A 146 3.38 -7.42 3.63
CA ASP A 146 3.64 -6.95 2.26
C ASP A 146 3.31 -5.46 2.11
N ASN A 147 2.29 -4.99 2.84
CA ASN A 147 1.84 -3.61 2.80
C ASN A 147 2.92 -2.60 3.20
N TRP A 148 3.78 -2.95 4.17
CA TRP A 148 4.88 -2.09 4.59
C TRP A 148 5.95 -1.99 3.51
N THR A 149 6.37 -3.12 2.94
CA THR A 149 7.48 -3.14 1.99
C THR A 149 7.11 -2.45 0.70
N ILE A 150 5.87 -2.62 0.21
CA ILE A 150 5.38 -1.96 -1.00
C ILE A 150 5.40 -0.43 -0.82
N VAL A 151 4.79 0.08 0.27
CA VAL A 151 4.70 1.53 0.50
C VAL A 151 6.08 2.13 0.77
N LEU A 152 6.88 1.52 1.66
CA LEU A 152 8.19 2.07 2.00
C LEU A 152 9.15 2.06 0.80
N ALA A 153 9.20 0.98 0.03
CA ALA A 153 10.11 0.88 -1.11
C ALA A 153 9.72 1.87 -2.22
N SER A 154 8.43 1.94 -2.57
CA SER A 154 7.94 2.86 -3.60
C SER A 154 8.04 4.33 -3.17
N LEU A 155 7.69 4.66 -1.92
CA LEU A 155 7.85 6.00 -1.39
C LEU A 155 9.32 6.44 -1.37
N THR A 156 10.23 5.55 -0.93
CA THR A 156 11.67 5.87 -0.85
C THR A 156 12.23 6.17 -2.23
N ILE A 157 11.99 5.30 -3.22
CA ILE A 157 12.53 5.53 -4.57
C ILE A 157 11.91 6.76 -5.22
N MET A 158 10.61 6.97 -5.06
CA MET A 158 9.92 8.12 -5.64
C MET A 158 10.40 9.44 -5.02
N THR A 159 10.65 9.44 -3.71
CA THR A 159 11.19 10.61 -3.00
C THR A 159 12.63 10.89 -3.42
N LEU A 160 13.49 9.87 -3.52
CA LEU A 160 14.87 10.03 -3.99
C LEU A 160 14.91 10.60 -5.41
N LEU A 161 14.09 10.08 -6.32
CA LEU A 161 14.01 10.57 -7.70
C LEU A 161 13.40 11.97 -7.81
N TYR A 162 12.58 12.39 -6.86
CA TYR A 162 12.03 13.75 -6.80
C TYR A 162 13.05 14.78 -6.32
N LEU A 163 14.02 14.36 -5.51
CA LEU A 163 15.08 15.23 -4.99
C LEU A 163 16.27 15.41 -5.96
N LEU A 164 16.38 14.54 -6.97
CA LEU A 164 17.39 14.60 -8.04
C LEU A 164 16.92 15.51 -9.17
#